data_AF-A0A1I9WN70-F1
#
_entry.id   AF-A0A1I9WN70-F1
#
_cell.length_a   1.000
_cell.length_b   1.000
_cell.length_c   1.000
_cell.angle_alpha   90.00
_cell.angle_beta   90.00
_cell.angle_gamma   90.00
#
_symmetry.space_group_name_H-M   'P 1'
#
loop_
_entity.id
_entity.type
_entity.pdbx_description
1 polymer ?
#
loop_
_entity_poly.entity_id
_entity_poly.type
_entity_poly.pdbx_seq_one_letter_code
_entity_poly.pdbx_strand_id
1 'polypeptide(L)'
;SLDYCVVKIPRWDLAKFNRVSTKIGSSMKSVGEVMGIGRTFEEAFQKALRMVDENVNGFDPNIKNVNEDELSEPTDKRMFFLAAALKQGYTVEHLYELTKIDHWFLGKFKNIIDYYKTLEATNSGSITSDILKNAKKIGFSDKQIADAIKITELAVRKLREEYHITPFVKQI
;
A
#
# COMPACT_ATOMS: atom_id res chain seq x y z
N SER A 1 13.74 6.67 22.76
CA SER A 1 13.09 7.29 21.59
C SER A 1 13.27 6.37 20.40
N LEU A 2 12.25 6.17 19.56
CA LEU A 2 12.33 5.28 18.39
C LEU A 2 12.69 6.09 17.14
N ASP A 3 13.53 5.54 16.27
CA ASP A 3 14.01 6.16 15.04
C ASP A 3 13.38 5.54 13.77
N TYR A 4 12.22 4.89 13.95
CA TYR A 4 11.44 4.20 12.92
C TYR A 4 9.93 4.30 13.20
N CYS A 5 9.13 4.02 12.18
CA CYS A 5 7.67 3.87 12.26
C CYS A 5 7.29 2.39 12.32
N VAL A 6 6.25 2.08 13.10
CA VAL A 6 5.65 0.75 13.20
C VAL A 6 4.19 0.85 12.78
N VAL A 7 3.76 -0.04 11.89
CA VAL A 7 2.37 -0.12 11.42
C VAL A 7 1.83 -1.52 11.67
N LYS A 8 0.75 -1.62 12.44
CA LYS A 8 -0.02 -2.85 12.63
C LYS A 8 -1.22 -2.86 11.69
N ILE A 9 -1.48 -3.99 11.03
CA ILE A 9 -2.70 -4.20 10.23
C ILE A 9 -3.39 -5.48 10.69
N PRO A 10 -4.71 -5.48 10.95
CA PRO A 10 -5.44 -6.70 11.30
C PRO A 10 -5.53 -7.65 10.10
N ARG A 11 -5.57 -8.95 10.37
CA ARG A 11 -5.91 -9.98 9.38
C ARG A 11 -7.38 -10.39 9.56
N TRP A 12 -8.11 -10.48 8.46
CA TRP A 12 -9.47 -10.98 8.41
C TRP A 12 -9.58 -12.19 7.49
N ASP A 13 -10.38 -13.18 7.91
CA ASP A 13 -10.71 -14.39 7.14
C ASP A 13 -12.22 -14.48 6.91
N LEU A 14 -12.87 -13.34 6.65
CA LEU A 14 -14.34 -13.24 6.57
C LEU A 14 -14.94 -14.00 5.39
N ALA A 15 -14.16 -14.26 4.34
CA ALA A 15 -14.58 -15.06 3.19
C ALA A 15 -14.94 -16.51 3.55
N LYS A 16 -14.46 -17.02 4.69
CA LYS A 16 -14.84 -18.36 5.20
C LYS A 16 -16.25 -18.39 5.79
N PHE A 17 -16.87 -17.23 6.02
CA PHE A 17 -18.13 -17.09 6.77
C PHE A 17 -19.21 -16.36 5.95
N ASN A 18 -19.87 -17.08 5.05
CA ASN A 18 -20.86 -16.53 4.09
C ASN A 18 -22.04 -15.77 4.72
N ARG A 19 -22.36 -16.00 6.00
CA ARG A 19 -23.49 -15.35 6.71
C ARG A 19 -23.05 -14.19 7.61
N VAL A 20 -21.76 -13.85 7.61
CA VAL A 20 -21.21 -12.80 8.46
C VAL A 20 -20.99 -11.54 7.62
N SER A 21 -21.46 -10.41 8.13
CA SER A 21 -21.20 -9.10 7.51
C SER A 21 -19.71 -8.80 7.48
N THR A 22 -19.21 -8.32 6.35
CA THR A 22 -17.84 -7.85 6.14
C THR A 22 -17.57 -6.46 6.74
N LYS A 23 -18.62 -5.74 7.14
CA LYS A 23 -18.50 -4.44 7.82
C LYS A 23 -17.77 -4.60 9.14
N ILE A 24 -16.80 -3.72 9.39
CA ILE A 24 -16.06 -3.65 10.66
C ILE A 24 -16.63 -2.54 11.52
N GLY A 25 -16.58 -2.73 12.83
CA GLY A 25 -17.12 -1.78 13.81
C GLY A 25 -16.43 -1.97 15.15
N SER A 26 -17.12 -1.64 16.25
CA SER A 26 -16.57 -1.76 17.60
C SER A 26 -16.28 -3.20 18.03
N SER A 27 -17.03 -4.17 17.51
CA SER A 27 -16.82 -5.59 17.80
C SER A 27 -15.74 -6.19 16.89
N MET A 28 -14.72 -6.79 17.51
CA MET A 28 -13.58 -7.37 16.81
C MET A 28 -13.98 -8.59 15.99
N LYS A 29 -13.56 -8.60 14.71
CA LYS A 29 -13.74 -9.73 13.78
C LYS A 29 -12.43 -10.25 13.17
N SER A 30 -11.30 -9.62 13.49
CA SER A 30 -9.99 -10.01 12.97
C SER A 30 -9.52 -11.30 13.65
N VAL A 31 -8.84 -12.16 12.90
CA VAL A 31 -8.31 -13.46 13.36
C VAL A 31 -6.82 -13.40 13.72
N GLY A 32 -6.16 -12.28 13.42
CA GLY A 32 -4.76 -12.05 13.72
C GLY A 32 -4.31 -10.64 13.35
N GLU A 33 -3.01 -10.41 13.35
CA GLU A 33 -2.40 -9.13 13.03
C GLU A 33 -0.98 -9.30 12.49
N VAL A 34 -0.55 -8.33 11.69
CA VAL A 34 0.81 -8.24 11.16
C VAL A 34 1.40 -6.89 11.50
N MET A 35 2.73 -6.83 11.57
CA MET A 35 3.47 -5.62 11.94
C MET A 35 4.57 -5.33 10.91
N GLY A 36 4.51 -4.15 10.29
CA GLY A 36 5.56 -3.62 9.41
C GLY A 36 6.38 -2.55 10.12
N ILE A 37 7.71 -2.62 9.98
CA ILE A 37 8.66 -1.59 10.46
C ILE A 37 9.34 -0.95 9.26
N GLY A 38 9.42 0.38 9.26
CA GLY A 38 10.07 1.18 8.22
C GLY A 38 10.60 2.52 8.76
N ARG A 39 11.50 3.16 8.03
CA ARG A 39 12.02 4.50 8.37
C ARG A 39 11.04 5.62 8.02
N THR A 40 10.03 5.31 7.22
CA THR A 40 8.89 6.17 6.90
C THR A 40 7.59 5.40 7.11
N PHE A 41 6.49 6.13 7.25
CA PHE A 41 5.17 5.51 7.34
C PHE A 41 4.84 4.74 6.06
N GLU A 42 5.10 5.32 4.89
CA GLU A 42 4.83 4.70 3.59
C GLU A 42 5.53 3.34 3.47
N GLU A 43 6.80 3.26 3.88
CA GLU A 43 7.56 2.01 3.89
C GLU A 43 6.94 0.97 4.84
N ALA A 44 6.70 1.38 6.10
CA ALA A 44 6.15 0.49 7.12
C ALA A 44 4.76 -0.03 6.73
N PHE A 45 3.91 0.85 6.21
CA PHE A 45 2.55 0.52 5.77
C PHE A 45 2.54 -0.46 4.61
N GLN A 46 3.30 -0.21 3.55
CA GLN A 46 3.33 -1.13 2.40
C GLN A 46 3.91 -2.50 2.77
N LYS A 47 4.89 -2.56 3.69
CA LYS A 47 5.40 -3.83 4.23
C LYS A 47 4.34 -4.56 5.02
N ALA A 48 3.64 -3.88 5.93
CA ALA A 48 2.56 -4.47 6.71
C ALA A 48 1.44 -4.99 5.79
N LEU A 49 1.02 -4.21 4.78
CA LEU A 49 -0.08 -4.56 3.89
C LEU A 49 0.22 -5.82 3.06
N ARG A 50 1.47 -6.02 2.63
CA ARG A 50 1.92 -7.26 1.98
C ARG A 50 1.93 -8.49 2.87
N MET A 51 2.11 -8.29 4.18
CA MET A 51 2.08 -9.40 5.13
C MET A 51 0.66 -9.87 5.42
N VAL A 52 -0.35 -9.04 5.11
CA VAL A 52 -1.76 -9.39 5.37
C VAL A 52 -2.21 -10.55 4.49
N ASP A 53 -1.95 -10.50 3.18
CA ASP A 53 -2.42 -11.52 2.23
C ASP A 53 -1.36 -11.81 1.17
N GLU A 54 -1.19 -13.07 0.80
CA GLU A 54 -0.23 -13.49 -0.24
C GLU A 54 -0.51 -12.88 -1.62
N ASN A 55 -1.77 -12.49 -1.88
CA ASN A 55 -2.18 -11.89 -3.14
C ASN A 55 -2.07 -10.36 -3.15
N VAL A 56 -1.72 -9.75 -2.01
CA VAL A 56 -1.61 -8.30 -1.86
C VAL A 56 -0.15 -7.89 -1.99
N ASN A 57 0.21 -7.25 -3.10
CA ASN A 57 1.59 -6.83 -3.34
C ASN A 57 1.91 -5.46 -2.69
N GLY A 58 0.91 -4.77 -2.14
CA GLY A 58 1.02 -3.50 -1.43
C GLY A 58 -0.22 -2.63 -1.66
N PHE A 59 -0.07 -1.30 -1.61
CA PHE A 59 -1.19 -0.36 -1.76
C PHE A 59 -1.52 -0.13 -3.24
N ASP A 60 -2.14 -1.13 -3.87
CA ASP A 60 -2.46 -1.16 -5.30
C ASP A 60 -3.85 -0.55 -5.57
N PRO A 61 -3.93 0.53 -6.38
CA PRO A 61 -5.18 1.20 -6.72
C PRO A 61 -6.06 0.45 -7.75
N ASN A 62 -5.59 -0.64 -8.34
CA ASN A 62 -6.30 -1.36 -9.40
C ASN A 62 -7.07 -2.60 -8.89
N ILE A 63 -6.96 -2.94 -7.60
CA ILE A 63 -7.63 -4.12 -7.01
C ILE A 63 -9.16 -3.91 -6.90
N LYS A 64 -9.60 -2.66 -6.68
CA LYS A 64 -11.01 -2.30 -6.55
C LYS A 64 -11.33 -1.06 -7.37
N ASN A 65 -12.59 -0.94 -7.78
CA ASN A 65 -13.13 0.31 -8.28
C ASN A 65 -13.58 1.17 -7.10
N VAL A 66 -13.57 2.49 -7.27
CA VAL A 66 -14.03 3.43 -6.25
C VAL A 66 -15.48 3.12 -5.87
N ASN A 67 -15.74 3.14 -4.57
CA ASN A 67 -17.06 3.00 -3.98
C ASN A 67 -17.06 3.81 -2.68
N GLU A 68 -17.84 4.89 -2.63
CA GLU A 68 -17.91 5.78 -1.46
C GLU A 68 -18.61 5.13 -0.25
N ASP A 69 -19.50 4.17 -0.46
CA ASP A 69 -20.14 3.42 0.62
C ASP A 69 -19.10 2.59 1.37
N GLU A 70 -18.18 1.95 0.65
CA GLU A 70 -17.07 1.18 1.25
C GLU A 70 -16.01 2.09 1.88
N LEU A 71 -15.93 3.35 1.47
CA LEU A 71 -15.10 4.36 2.13
C LEU A 71 -15.76 4.86 3.40
N SER A 72 -17.08 5.04 3.41
CA SER A 72 -17.84 5.58 4.55
C SER A 72 -18.11 4.51 5.62
N GLU A 73 -18.51 3.32 5.19
CA GLU A 73 -18.77 2.15 6.02
C GLU A 73 -17.57 1.19 5.93
N PRO A 74 -16.68 1.17 6.93
CA PRO A 74 -15.41 0.47 6.80
C PRO A 74 -15.60 -1.05 6.70
N THR A 75 -14.83 -1.66 5.80
CA THR A 75 -14.67 -3.12 5.64
C THR A 75 -13.20 -3.54 5.73
N ASP A 76 -12.92 -4.84 5.73
CA ASP A 76 -11.57 -5.41 5.62
C ASP A 76 -10.84 -4.99 4.33
N LYS A 77 -11.58 -4.46 3.34
CA LYS A 77 -11.06 -4.07 2.02
C LYS A 77 -11.02 -2.56 1.78
N ARG A 78 -11.41 -1.74 2.79
CA ARG A 78 -11.47 -0.27 2.69
C ARG A 78 -10.21 0.37 2.10
N MET A 79 -9.03 -0.16 2.44
CA MET A 79 -7.75 0.36 1.95
C MET A 79 -7.62 0.28 0.43
N PHE A 80 -8.20 -0.73 -0.24
CA PHE A 80 -8.14 -0.84 -1.70
C PHE A 80 -9.10 0.13 -2.39
N PHE A 81 -10.26 0.38 -1.80
CA PHE A 81 -11.17 1.44 -2.26
C PHE A 81 -10.53 2.83 -2.10
N LEU A 82 -9.81 3.04 -1.00
CA LEU A 82 -9.06 4.28 -0.74
C LEU A 82 -7.96 4.51 -1.78
N ALA A 83 -7.18 3.47 -2.11
CA ALA A 83 -6.16 3.53 -3.15
C ALA A 83 -6.77 3.92 -4.51
N ALA A 84 -7.88 3.28 -4.89
CA ALA A 84 -8.60 3.58 -6.12
C ALA A 84 -9.10 5.04 -6.16
N ALA A 85 -9.64 5.56 -5.04
CA ALA A 85 -10.18 6.92 -4.95
C ALA A 85 -9.09 7.98 -5.12
N LEU A 86 -7.96 7.77 -4.45
CA LEU A 86 -6.77 8.60 -4.63
C LEU A 86 -6.27 8.58 -6.09
N LYS A 87 -6.31 7.41 -6.75
CA LYS A 87 -5.93 7.31 -8.16
C LYS A 87 -6.88 8.10 -9.06
N GLN A 88 -8.18 8.05 -8.80
CA GLN A 88 -9.21 8.82 -9.50
C GLN A 88 -9.19 10.33 -9.17
N GLY A 89 -8.32 10.79 -8.27
CA GLY A 89 -8.11 12.21 -8.01
C GLY A 89 -8.96 12.79 -6.90
N TYR A 90 -9.52 11.95 -6.02
CA TYR A 90 -10.22 12.42 -4.82
C TYR A 90 -9.25 13.22 -3.93
N THR A 91 -9.73 14.34 -3.38
CA THR A 91 -8.92 15.18 -2.50
C THR A 91 -8.80 14.55 -1.11
N VAL A 92 -7.78 14.98 -0.36
CA VAL A 92 -7.56 14.52 1.01
C VAL A 92 -8.74 14.94 1.90
N GLU A 93 -9.30 16.12 1.68
CA GLU A 93 -10.43 16.67 2.41
C GLU A 93 -11.70 15.84 2.17
N HIS A 94 -11.99 15.48 0.91
CA HIS A 94 -13.15 14.64 0.58
C HIS A 94 -13.01 13.24 1.19
N LEU A 95 -11.82 12.66 1.12
CA LEU A 95 -11.54 11.37 1.75
C LEU A 95 -11.59 11.43 3.27
N TYR A 96 -11.21 12.54 3.89
CA TYR A 96 -11.40 12.75 5.31
C TYR A 96 -12.89 12.76 5.64
N GLU A 97 -13.72 13.46 4.87
CA GLU A 97 -15.15 13.54 5.14
C GLU A 97 -15.84 12.16 5.10
N LEU A 98 -15.49 11.34 4.10
CA LEU A 98 -15.98 9.97 3.99
C LEU A 98 -15.41 9.07 5.09
N THR A 99 -14.09 9.13 5.33
CA THR A 99 -13.42 8.07 6.08
C THR A 99 -13.17 8.35 7.55
N LYS A 100 -13.10 9.64 7.90
CA LYS A 100 -12.58 10.19 9.17
C LYS A 100 -11.15 9.74 9.51
N ILE A 101 -10.40 9.22 8.54
CA ILE A 101 -8.96 8.97 8.68
C ILE A 101 -8.25 10.31 8.64
N ASP A 102 -7.36 10.56 9.62
CA ASP A 102 -6.65 11.83 9.72
C ASP A 102 -5.93 12.25 8.42
N HIS A 103 -5.94 13.55 8.15
CA HIS A 103 -5.38 14.17 6.94
C HIS A 103 -3.91 13.79 6.74
N TRP A 104 -3.14 13.62 7.80
CA TRP A 104 -1.74 13.23 7.72
C TRP A 104 -1.59 11.86 7.06
N PHE A 105 -2.36 10.85 7.49
CA PHE A 105 -2.30 9.51 6.90
C PHE A 105 -2.82 9.51 5.46
N LEU A 106 -3.91 10.22 5.19
CA LEU A 106 -4.44 10.38 3.83
C LEU A 106 -3.42 11.02 2.89
N GLY A 107 -2.69 12.04 3.35
CA GLY A 107 -1.57 12.62 2.61
C GLY A 107 -0.44 11.61 2.34
N LYS A 108 -0.12 10.74 3.31
CA LYS A 108 0.86 9.67 3.14
C LYS A 108 0.42 8.60 2.14
N PHE A 109 -0.87 8.21 2.16
CA PHE A 109 -1.42 7.32 1.15
C PHE A 109 -1.40 7.96 -0.24
N LYS A 110 -1.70 9.26 -0.33
CA LYS A 110 -1.60 10.02 -1.57
C LYS A 110 -0.18 10.02 -2.13
N ASN A 111 0.86 10.18 -1.30
CA ASN A 111 2.26 10.08 -1.74
C ASN A 111 2.55 8.76 -2.44
N ILE A 112 2.05 7.64 -1.91
CA ILE A 112 2.23 6.31 -2.50
C ILE A 112 1.56 6.26 -3.89
N ILE A 113 0.33 6.75 -3.99
CA ILE A 113 -0.44 6.73 -5.26
C ILE A 113 0.13 7.69 -6.30
N ASP A 114 0.58 8.88 -5.91
CA ASP A 114 1.26 9.81 -6.82
C ASP A 114 2.54 9.19 -7.38
N TYR A 115 3.29 8.47 -6.54
CA TYR A 115 4.46 7.73 -7.00
C TYR A 115 4.10 6.55 -7.90
N TYR A 116 2.99 5.85 -7.61
CA TYR A 116 2.43 4.80 -8.47
C TYR A 116 2.17 5.36 -9.88
N LYS A 117 1.54 6.55 -9.99
CA LYS A 117 1.29 7.21 -11.29
C LYS A 117 2.58 7.57 -12.01
N THR A 118 3.62 7.96 -11.27
CA THR A 118 4.96 8.23 -11.83
C THR A 118 5.58 6.96 -12.42
N LEU A 119 5.44 5.82 -11.72
CA LEU A 119 5.86 4.52 -12.25
C LEU A 119 5.07 4.16 -13.52
N GLU A 120 3.75 4.27 -13.51
CA GLU A 120 2.91 3.98 -14.70
C GLU A 120 3.23 4.88 -15.90
N ALA A 121 3.64 6.12 -15.66
CA ALA A 121 4.07 7.05 -16.71
C ALA A 121 5.49 6.75 -17.24
N THR A 122 6.25 5.90 -16.55
CA THR A 122 7.61 5.51 -16.97
C THR A 122 7.50 4.34 -17.95
N ASN A 123 8.07 4.50 -19.15
CA ASN A 123 8.15 3.40 -20.10
C ASN A 123 9.13 2.32 -19.59
N SER A 124 8.86 1.05 -19.90
CA SER A 124 9.57 -0.13 -19.39
C SER A 124 11.10 -0.11 -19.58
N GLY A 125 11.62 0.70 -20.51
CA GLY A 125 13.07 0.86 -20.78
C GLY A 125 13.69 2.15 -20.21
N SER A 126 12.94 3.00 -19.52
CA SER A 126 13.40 4.33 -19.06
C SER A 126 13.38 4.50 -17.54
N ILE A 127 13.18 3.43 -16.77
CA ILE A 127 13.22 3.51 -15.32
C ILE A 127 14.65 3.78 -14.85
N THR A 128 14.87 4.97 -14.29
CA THR A 128 16.18 5.39 -13.80
C THR A 128 16.47 4.78 -12.43
N SER A 129 17.76 4.72 -12.06
CA SER A 129 18.19 4.28 -10.72
C SER A 129 17.52 5.09 -9.61
N ASP A 130 17.36 6.40 -9.78
CA ASP A 130 16.72 7.26 -8.79
C ASP A 130 15.22 6.98 -8.62
N ILE A 131 14.49 6.73 -9.72
CA ILE A 131 13.08 6.35 -9.66
C ILE A 131 12.96 5.01 -8.93
N LEU A 132 13.77 4.03 -9.31
CA LEU A 132 13.74 2.71 -8.67
C LEU A 132 14.08 2.80 -7.17
N LYS A 133 15.13 3.54 -6.81
CA LYS A 133 15.57 3.72 -5.42
C LYS A 133 14.51 4.41 -4.57
N ASN A 134 13.84 5.43 -5.10
CA ASN A 134 12.78 6.14 -4.40
C ASN A 134 11.53 5.27 -4.23
N ALA A 135 11.14 4.49 -5.24
CA ALA A 135 10.06 3.48 -5.12
C ALA A 135 10.33 2.50 -3.96
N LYS A 136 11.58 2.03 -3.84
CA LYS A 136 11.97 1.13 -2.74
C LYS A 136 11.92 1.80 -1.37
N LYS A 137 12.36 3.07 -1.26
CA LYS A 137 12.31 3.83 0.00
C LYS A 137 10.91 4.10 0.53
N ILE A 138 9.91 4.21 -0.36
CA ILE A 138 8.49 4.34 0.03
C ILE A 138 7.79 2.97 0.15
N GLY A 139 8.54 1.87 0.07
CA GLY A 139 8.07 0.52 0.39
C GLY A 139 7.45 -0.28 -0.75
N PHE A 140 7.58 0.12 -2.02
CA PHE A 140 7.07 -0.70 -3.13
C PHE A 140 7.80 -2.05 -3.20
N SER A 141 7.05 -3.13 -3.44
CA SER A 141 7.65 -4.42 -3.78
C SER A 141 8.15 -4.44 -5.24
N ASP A 142 9.04 -5.37 -5.55
CA ASP A 142 9.53 -5.54 -6.94
C ASP A 142 8.35 -5.91 -7.85
N LYS A 143 7.40 -6.71 -7.33
CA LYS A 143 6.15 -7.07 -8.01
C LYS A 143 5.23 -5.87 -8.29
N GLN A 144 4.98 -4.98 -7.32
CA GLN A 144 4.21 -3.75 -7.57
C GLN A 144 4.85 -2.85 -8.63
N ILE A 145 6.17 -2.71 -8.59
CA ILE A 145 6.89 -1.90 -9.60
C ILE A 145 6.75 -2.55 -10.97
N ALA A 146 6.93 -3.88 -11.04
CA ALA A 146 6.81 -4.66 -12.26
C ALA A 146 5.42 -4.52 -12.89
N ASP A 147 4.36 -4.63 -12.07
CA ASP A 147 2.98 -4.46 -12.50
C ASP A 147 2.73 -3.04 -13.04
N ALA A 148 3.26 -2.00 -12.37
CA ALA A 148 3.10 -0.60 -12.77
C ALA A 148 3.81 -0.27 -14.10
N ILE A 149 5.04 -0.77 -14.30
CA ILE A 149 5.85 -0.49 -15.51
C ILE A 149 5.73 -1.58 -16.59
N LYS A 150 4.85 -2.56 -16.37
CA LYS A 150 4.52 -3.67 -17.28
C LYS A 150 5.71 -4.54 -17.67
N ILE A 151 6.55 -4.89 -16.69
CA ILE A 151 7.63 -5.88 -16.86
C ILE A 151 7.49 -7.02 -15.87
N THR A 152 8.44 -7.96 -15.86
CA THR A 152 8.44 -9.06 -14.89
C THR A 152 9.09 -8.64 -13.57
N GLU A 153 8.64 -9.22 -12.45
CA GLU A 153 9.26 -9.02 -11.14
C GLU A 153 10.76 -9.34 -11.17
N LEU A 154 11.15 -10.40 -11.89
CA LEU A 154 12.54 -10.78 -12.06
C LEU A 154 13.36 -9.70 -12.77
N ALA A 155 12.79 -9.02 -13.77
CA ALA A 155 13.46 -7.92 -14.46
C ALA A 155 13.68 -6.72 -13.53
N VAL A 156 12.69 -6.35 -12.70
CA VAL A 156 12.85 -5.30 -11.68
C VAL A 156 13.95 -5.67 -10.69
N ARG A 157 13.99 -6.93 -10.26
CA ARG A 157 15.01 -7.41 -9.32
C ARG A 157 16.42 -7.32 -9.90
N LYS A 158 16.62 -7.77 -11.14
CA LYS A 158 17.91 -7.66 -11.85
C LYS A 158 18.35 -6.21 -11.99
N LEU A 159 17.44 -5.32 -12.38
CA LEU A 159 17.73 -3.89 -12.49
C LEU A 159 18.14 -3.27 -11.14
N ARG A 160 17.49 -3.67 -10.05
CA ARG A 160 17.87 -3.30 -8.68
C ARG A 160 19.30 -3.74 -8.34
N GLU A 161 19.65 -4.96 -8.71
CA GLU A 161 20.99 -5.53 -8.48
C GLU A 161 22.07 -4.81 -9.31
N GLU A 162 21.78 -4.53 -10.59
CA GLU A 162 22.64 -3.74 -11.50
C GLU A 162 22.88 -2.32 -10.99
N TYR A 163 21.87 -1.67 -10.41
CA TYR A 163 22.00 -0.36 -9.79
C TYR A 163 22.50 -0.39 -8.34
N HIS A 164 22.87 -1.56 -7.82
CA HIS A 164 23.32 -1.75 -6.44
C HIS A 164 22.32 -1.24 -5.39
N ILE A 165 21.03 -1.28 -5.71
CA ILE A 165 19.95 -0.89 -4.80
C ILE A 165 19.62 -2.13 -3.97
N THR A 166 20.01 -2.14 -2.69
CA THR A 166 19.72 -3.23 -1.74
C THR A 166 19.21 -2.66 -0.41
N PRO A 167 18.40 -3.43 0.35
CA PRO A 167 17.97 -3.01 1.68
C PRO A 167 19.14 -3.08 2.67
N PHE A 168 19.04 -2.32 3.76
CA PHE A 168 19.98 -2.38 4.88
C PHE A 168 19.32 -3.04 6.09
N VAL A 169 20.11 -3.78 6.87
CA VAL A 169 19.71 -4.28 8.19
C VAL A 169 19.93 -3.18 9.23
N LYS A 170 18.96 -2.99 10.12
CA LYS A 170 19.00 -2.03 11.24
C LYS A 170 18.53 -2.74 12.51
N GLN A 171 19.02 -2.28 13.66
CA GLN A 171 18.60 -2.74 14.99
C GLN A 171 17.36 -1.96 15.45
N ILE A 172 16.60 -2.59 16.34
CA ILE A 172 15.43 -2.03 17.05
C ILE A 172 15.93 -1.33 18.32
#